data_AF-A0A1T1HED8-F1
#
_entry.id   AF-A0A1T1HED8-F1
#
_cell.length_a   1.000
_cell.length_b   1.000
_cell.length_c   1.000
_cell.angle_alpha   90.00
_cell.angle_beta   90.00
_cell.angle_gamma   90.00
#
_symmetry.space_group_name_H-M   'P 1'
#
loop_
_entity.id
_entity.type
_entity.pdbx_description
1 polymer ?
#
loop_
_entity_poly.entity_id
_entity_poly.type
_entity_poly.pdbx_seq_one_letter_code
_entity_poly.pdbx_strand_id
1 'polypeptide(L)'
;MTQSYINQVFDRFSGELAASDTQAMTLSLRAHLLHEAKRLQDTLNALVVQSELSHPEIFFINTLEHFITCARLERAETLKSSCRSLQADLRRVQSDRKGTTDSASCHRNKPELQQSFA
;
A
#
# COMPACT_ATOMS: atom_id res chain seq x y z
N MET A 1 -16.07 8.21 0.60
CA MET A 1 -15.22 8.97 -0.37
C MET A 1 -13.73 8.69 -0.15
N THR A 2 -13.32 8.51 1.12
CA THR A 2 -11.97 8.31 1.65
C THR A 2 -11.08 7.35 0.87
N GLN A 3 -11.62 6.23 0.37
CA GLN A 3 -10.84 5.23 -0.35
C GLN A 3 -10.12 5.75 -1.60
N SER A 4 -10.76 6.66 -2.36
CA SER A 4 -10.13 7.27 -3.53
C SER A 4 -8.99 8.20 -3.13
N TYR A 5 -9.16 8.94 -2.03
CA TYR A 5 -8.13 9.78 -1.45
C TYR A 5 -6.93 8.96 -0.97
N ILE A 6 -7.14 7.88 -0.21
CA ILE A 6 -6.06 7.00 0.25
C ILE A 6 -5.25 6.45 -0.94
N ASN A 7 -5.93 5.98 -1.98
CA ASN A 7 -5.25 5.49 -3.18
C ASN A 7 -4.40 6.59 -3.84
N GLN A 8 -4.90 7.82 -3.98
CA GLN A 8 -4.12 8.95 -4.50
C GLN A 8 -2.87 9.27 -3.66
N VAL A 9 -2.96 9.21 -2.33
CA VAL A 9 -1.80 9.48 -1.46
C VAL A 9 -0.77 8.35 -1.55
N PHE A 10 -1.21 7.08 -1.68
CA PHE A 10 -0.32 5.95 -1.98
C PHE A 10 0.31 6.03 -3.38
N ASP A 11 -0.44 6.35 -4.41
CA ASP A 11 0.06 6.45 -5.79
C ASP A 11 1.12 7.55 -5.91
N ARG A 12 0.90 8.70 -5.24
CA ARG A 12 1.90 9.76 -5.15
C ARG A 12 3.20 9.26 -4.52
N PHE A 13 3.14 8.65 -3.34
CA PHE A 13 4.35 8.18 -2.65
C PHE A 13 5.04 7.02 -3.40
N SER A 14 4.27 6.16 -4.07
CA SER A 14 4.78 5.11 -4.97
C SER A 14 5.61 5.68 -6.12
N GLY A 15 5.19 6.82 -6.68
CA GLY A 15 5.94 7.58 -7.70
C GLY A 15 7.28 8.12 -7.17
N GLU A 16 7.28 8.70 -5.97
CA GLU A 16 8.51 9.19 -5.31
C GLU A 16 9.50 8.05 -5.03
N LEU A 17 9.00 6.89 -4.58
CA LEU A 17 9.83 5.69 -4.40
C LEU A 17 10.39 5.17 -5.73
N ALA A 18 9.59 5.15 -6.81
CA ALA A 18 10.05 4.72 -8.14
C ALA A 18 11.18 5.60 -8.70
N ALA A 19 11.17 6.90 -8.42
CA ALA A 19 12.26 7.80 -8.81
C ALA A 19 13.60 7.37 -8.16
N SER A 20 13.57 6.85 -6.92
CA SER A 20 14.76 6.48 -6.15
C SER A 20 15.54 5.28 -6.71
N ASP A 21 14.89 4.40 -7.49
CA ASP A 21 15.58 3.30 -8.17
C ASP A 21 16.49 3.83 -9.28
N THR A 22 16.00 4.80 -10.07
CA THR A 22 16.70 5.37 -11.24
C THR A 22 17.78 6.40 -10.89
N GLN A 23 17.67 7.07 -9.74
CA GLN A 23 18.56 8.16 -9.34
C GLN A 23 19.64 7.73 -8.36
N ALA A 24 20.73 8.48 -8.26
CA ALA A 24 21.68 8.32 -7.15
C ALA A 24 21.03 8.76 -5.83
N MET A 25 21.26 8.03 -4.74
CA MET A 25 20.67 8.33 -3.43
C MET A 25 21.40 9.51 -2.75
N THR A 26 21.11 10.72 -3.21
CA THR A 26 21.65 11.98 -2.68
C THR A 26 21.04 12.35 -1.33
N LEU A 27 21.69 13.26 -0.59
CA LEU A 27 21.14 13.81 0.64
C LEU A 27 19.79 14.53 0.40
N SER A 28 19.66 15.24 -0.73
CA SER A 28 18.41 15.93 -1.10
C SER A 28 17.29 14.95 -1.39
N LEU A 29 17.55 13.89 -2.17
CA LEU A 29 16.56 12.84 -2.43
C LEU A 29 16.15 12.11 -1.15
N ARG A 30 17.11 11.80 -0.27
CA ARG A 30 16.86 11.22 1.05
C ARG A 30 15.98 12.11 1.94
N ALA A 31 16.26 13.41 1.98
CA ALA A 31 15.45 14.37 2.74
C ALA A 31 14.02 14.49 2.19
N HIS A 32 13.87 14.48 0.85
CA HIS A 32 12.58 14.47 0.17
C HIS A 32 11.78 13.20 0.46
N LEU A 33 12.38 12.01 0.31
CA LEU A 33 11.73 10.74 0.64
C LEU A 33 11.32 10.65 2.12
N LEU A 34 12.14 11.16 3.05
CA LEU A 34 11.78 11.28 4.47
C LEU A 34 10.61 12.23 4.70
N HIS A 35 10.51 13.35 3.98
CA HIS A 35 9.40 14.29 4.05
C HIS A 35 8.10 13.66 3.53
N GLU A 36 8.13 13.05 2.35
CA GLU A 36 6.95 12.41 1.74
C GLU A 36 6.48 11.20 2.57
N ALA A 37 7.41 10.40 3.13
CA ALA A 37 7.08 9.30 4.03
C ALA A 37 6.39 9.77 5.31
N LYS A 38 6.90 10.83 5.95
CA LYS A 38 6.24 11.43 7.13
C LYS A 38 4.86 11.98 6.81
N ARG A 39 4.71 12.73 5.71
CA ARG A 39 3.39 13.25 5.31
C ARG A 39 2.39 12.13 5.05
N LEU A 40 2.82 11.01 4.46
CA LEU A 40 1.98 9.82 4.31
C LEU A 40 1.63 9.22 5.69
N GLN A 41 2.58 9.08 6.60
CA GLN A 41 2.36 8.58 7.96
C GLN A 41 1.33 9.44 8.72
N ASP A 42 1.49 10.76 8.71
CA ASP A 42 0.56 11.70 9.35
C ASP A 42 -0.85 11.62 8.75
N THR A 43 -0.94 11.48 7.41
CA THR A 43 -2.21 11.30 6.70
C THR A 43 -2.89 9.99 7.12
N LEU A 44 -2.17 8.87 7.15
CA LEU A 44 -2.71 7.58 7.56
C LEU A 44 -3.13 7.58 9.04
N ASN A 45 -2.32 8.16 9.93
CA ASN A 45 -2.64 8.27 11.36
C ASN A 45 -3.94 9.07 11.59
N ALA A 46 -4.16 10.15 10.84
CA ALA A 46 -5.43 10.89 10.90
C ALA A 46 -6.65 10.04 10.46
N LEU A 47 -6.45 9.07 9.56
CA LEU A 47 -7.49 8.14 9.10
C LEU A 47 -7.69 6.95 10.04
N VAL A 48 -6.66 6.52 10.77
CA VAL A 48 -6.79 5.54 11.89
C VAL A 48 -7.73 6.09 12.96
N VAL A 49 -7.55 7.35 13.37
CA VAL A 49 -8.42 8.01 14.37
C VAL A 49 -9.88 8.05 13.91
N GLN A 50 -10.13 8.15 12.60
CA GLN A 50 -11.45 8.14 12.00
C GLN A 50 -11.99 6.71 11.73
N SER A 51 -11.23 5.66 12.06
CA SER A 51 -11.55 4.25 11.80
C SER A 51 -11.78 3.91 10.31
N GLU A 52 -11.11 4.64 9.41
CA GLU A 52 -11.29 4.51 7.95
C GLU A 52 -10.27 3.58 7.28
N LEU A 53 -9.29 3.06 8.03
CA LEU A 53 -8.24 2.17 7.52
C LEU A 53 -8.53 0.69 7.77
N SER A 54 -8.21 -0.14 6.78
CA SER A 54 -8.19 -1.59 6.86
C SER A 54 -6.91 -2.13 7.53
N HIS A 55 -6.94 -3.38 7.97
CA HIS A 55 -5.82 -4.02 8.67
C HIS A 55 -4.47 -3.99 7.90
N PRO A 56 -4.41 -4.23 6.57
CA PRO A 56 -3.16 -4.08 5.80
C PRO A 56 -2.58 -2.66 5.82
N GLU A 57 -3.42 -1.64 5.88
CA GLU A 57 -2.97 -0.23 5.93
C GLU A 57 -2.40 0.13 7.30
N ILE A 58 -3.05 -0.35 8.37
CA ILE A 58 -2.56 -0.21 9.74
C ILE A 58 -1.20 -0.92 9.87
N PHE A 59 -1.03 -2.09 9.26
CA PHE A 59 0.27 -2.77 9.23
C PHE A 59 1.32 -1.98 8.44
N PHE A 60 0.94 -1.39 7.30
CA PHE A 60 1.84 -0.57 6.49
C PHE A 60 2.33 0.70 7.20
N ILE A 61 1.55 1.28 8.12
CA ILE A 61 2.02 2.39 8.99
C ILE A 61 3.28 1.96 9.78
N ASN A 62 3.32 0.72 10.29
CA ASN A 62 4.48 0.21 11.03
C ASN A 62 5.72 0.06 10.11
N THR A 63 5.53 -0.44 8.89
CA THR A 63 6.62 -0.50 7.88
C THR A 63 7.13 0.91 7.54
N LEU A 64 6.23 1.88 7.43
CA LEU A 64 6.55 3.27 7.13
C LEU A 64 7.27 3.97 8.30
N GLU A 65 6.89 3.70 9.54
CA GLU A 65 7.57 4.18 10.74
C GLU A 65 8.99 3.61 10.88
N HIS A 66 9.14 2.31 10.60
CA HIS A 66 10.44 1.66 10.53
C HIS A 66 11.32 2.30 9.45
N PHE A 67 10.77 2.52 8.25
CA PHE A 67 11.47 3.25 7.18
C PHE A 67 11.91 4.65 7.64
N ILE A 68 11.03 5.46 8.24
CA ILE A 68 11.35 6.83 8.69
C ILE A 68 12.47 6.82 9.75
N THR A 69 12.48 5.82 10.63
CA THR A 69 13.50 5.65 11.67
C THR A 69 14.85 5.28 11.04
N CYS A 70 14.88 4.22 10.23
CA CYS A 70 16.09 3.71 9.59
C CYS A 70 16.66 4.68 8.55
N ALA A 71 15.80 5.35 7.77
CA ALA A 71 16.19 6.31 6.75
C ALA A 71 16.90 7.57 7.28
N ARG A 72 17.01 7.77 8.60
CA ARG A 72 17.88 8.80 9.21
C ARG A 72 19.31 8.32 9.52
N LEU A 73 19.52 7.01 9.61
CA LEU A 73 20.79 6.39 10.05
C LEU A 73 21.47 5.54 8.96
N GLU A 74 20.69 5.01 8.01
CA GLU A 74 21.18 4.08 6.99
C GLU A 74 22.17 4.69 5.98
N ARG A 75 22.97 3.81 5.36
CA ARG A 75 23.79 4.14 4.18
C ARG A 75 22.93 4.15 2.91
N ALA A 76 23.39 4.85 1.87
CA ALA A 76 22.68 5.02 0.60
C ALA A 76 22.13 3.71 0.00
N GLU A 77 22.94 2.65 -0.07
CA GLU A 77 22.53 1.36 -0.62
C GLU A 77 21.49 0.62 0.23
N THR A 78 21.63 0.70 1.56
CA THR A 78 20.64 0.15 2.50
C THR A 78 19.31 0.88 2.32
N LEU A 79 19.34 2.21 2.25
CA LEU A 79 18.15 3.03 2.02
C LEU A 79 17.47 2.70 0.68
N LYS A 80 18.22 2.45 -0.41
CA LYS A 80 17.66 1.94 -1.67
C LYS A 80 17.00 0.57 -1.53
N SER A 81 17.53 -0.30 -0.69
CA SER A 81 16.87 -1.58 -0.36
C SER A 81 15.58 -1.34 0.40
N SER A 82 15.60 -0.46 1.42
CA SER A 82 14.45 -0.07 2.23
C SER A 82 13.33 0.57 1.38
N CYS A 83 13.67 1.42 0.41
CA CYS A 83 12.73 1.98 -0.56
C CYS A 83 12.05 0.90 -1.40
N ARG A 84 12.80 -0.10 -1.90
CA ARG A 84 12.25 -1.21 -2.70
C ARG A 84 11.35 -2.13 -1.88
N SER A 85 11.71 -2.43 -0.62
CA SER A 85 10.84 -3.17 0.30
C SER A 85 9.53 -2.41 0.56
N LEU A 86 9.62 -1.12 0.85
CA LEU A 86 8.45 -0.26 1.10
C LEU A 86 7.53 -0.16 -0.13
N GLN A 87 8.10 -0.12 -1.34
CA GLN A 87 7.34 -0.14 -2.59
C GLN A 87 6.65 -1.50 -2.82
N ALA A 88 7.29 -2.61 -2.45
CA ALA A 88 6.68 -3.94 -2.54
C ALA A 88 5.48 -4.09 -1.58
N ASP A 89 5.61 -3.61 -0.35
CA ASP A 89 4.51 -3.63 0.63
C ASP A 89 3.37 -2.67 0.23
N LEU A 90 3.68 -1.48 -0.29
CA LEU A 90 2.67 -0.57 -0.83
C LEU A 90 1.86 -1.22 -1.96
N ARG A 91 2.53 -1.95 -2.88
CA ARG A 91 1.85 -2.72 -3.93
C ARG A 91 0.96 -3.84 -3.37
N ARG A 92 1.33 -4.48 -2.25
CA ARG A 92 0.50 -5.50 -1.58
C ARG A 92 -0.77 -4.87 -1.02
N VAL A 93 -0.65 -3.78 -0.27
CA VAL A 93 -1.80 -3.01 0.28
C VAL A 93 -2.76 -2.57 -0.83
N GLN A 94 -2.25 -2.18 -2.00
CA GLN A 94 -3.06 -1.86 -3.17
C GLN A 94 -3.69 -3.10 -3.84
N SER A 95 -3.03 -4.26 -3.82
CA SER A 95 -3.48 -5.49 -4.47
C SER A 95 -4.55 -6.24 -3.67
N ASP A 96 -4.45 -6.25 -2.34
CA ASP A 96 -5.43 -6.90 -1.46
C ASP A 96 -6.85 -6.28 -1.60
N ARG A 97 -6.94 -5.03 -2.08
CA ARG A 97 -8.22 -4.38 -2.45
C ARG A 97 -8.75 -4.75 -3.84
N LYS A 98 -7.92 -5.24 -4.76
CA LYS A 98 -8.40 -5.76 -6.06
C LYS A 98 -8.97 -7.17 -5.94
N GLY A 99 -8.43 -7.98 -5.00
CA GLY A 99 -8.90 -9.35 -4.78
C GLY A 99 -10.33 -9.48 -4.23
N THR A 100 -10.91 -8.41 -3.71
CA THR A 100 -12.25 -8.42 -3.08
C THR A 100 -13.41 -8.11 -4.04
N THR A 101 -13.14 -7.78 -5.32
CA THR A 101 -14.19 -7.44 -6.31
C THR A 101 -14.60 -8.56 -7.28
N ASP A 102 -13.86 -9.67 -7.38
CA ASP A 102 -14.12 -10.72 -8.39
C ASP A 102 -14.85 -11.99 -7.88
N SER A 103 -15.31 -12.00 -6.62
CA SER A 103 -16.01 -13.16 -6.02
C SER A 103 -17.55 -13.14 -6.16
N ALA A 104 -18.09 -12.30 -7.06
CA ALA A 104 -19.53 -12.07 -7.20
C ALA A 104 -20.15 -12.62 -8.51
N SER A 105 -19.71 -13.78 -9.00
CA SER A 105 -20.46 -14.52 -10.03
C SER A 105 -20.11 -16.02 -10.08
N CYS A 106 -20.87 -16.85 -9.35
CA CYS A 106 -21.01 -18.28 -9.63
C CYS A 106 -22.25 -18.92 -8.94
N HIS A 107 -23.42 -18.27 -9.00
CA HIS A 107 -24.68 -19.00 -8.82
C HIS A 107 -24.93 -19.88 -10.06
N ARG A 108 -24.32 -21.06 -10.09
CA ARG A 108 -24.67 -22.09 -11.07
C ARG A 108 -25.90 -22.84 -10.58
N ASN A 109 -26.97 -22.78 -11.38
CA ASN A 109 -28.25 -23.40 -11.08
C ASN A 109 -28.11 -24.89 -10.73
N LYS A 110 -28.82 -25.34 -9.69
CA LYS A 110 -29.11 -26.77 -9.53
C LYS A 110 -30.08 -27.19 -10.64
N PRO A 111 -29.84 -28.26 -11.40
CA PRO A 111 -30.89 -28.91 -12.15
C PRO A 111 -31.81 -29.65 -11.17
N GLU A 112 -33.09 -29.33 -11.16
CA GLU A 112 -34.09 -30.10 -10.43
C GLU A 112 -34.29 -31.47 -11.09
N LEU A 113 -34.47 -32.51 -10.27
CA LEU A 113 -34.92 -33.81 -10.74
C LEU A 113 -36.37 -33.69 -11.23
N GLN A 114 -36.61 -33.94 -12.51
CA GLN A 114 -37.92 -34.40 -12.95
C GLN A 114 -37.86 -35.91 -13.22
N GLN A 115 -38.63 -36.62 -12.41
CA GLN A 115 -38.96 -38.02 -12.59
C GLN A 115 -39.82 -38.17 -13.85
N SER A 116 -39.60 -39.22 -14.62
CA SER A 116 -40.54 -39.68 -15.66
C SER A 116 -40.86 -41.15 -15.40
N PHE A 117 -42.05 -41.39 -14.84
CA PHE A 117 -42.70 -42.69 -14.83
C PHE A 117 -43.59 -42.80 -16.07
N ALA A 118 -43.29 -43.75 -16.96
CA ALA A 118 -44.23 -44.42 -17.88
C ALA A 118 -43.49 -45.60 -18.55
#